data_AF-A0A1N7F0T9-F1
#
_entry.id   AF-A0A1N7F0T9-F1
#
_cell.length_a   1.000
_cell.length_b   1.000
_cell.length_c   1.000
_cell.angle_alpha   90.00
_cell.angle_beta   90.00
_cell.angle_gamma   90.00
#
_symmetry.space_group_name_H-M   'P 1'
#
loop_
_entity.id
_entity.type
_entity.pdbx_description
1 polymer ?
#
loop_
_entity_poly.entity_id
_entity_poly.type
_entity_poly.pdbx_seq_one_letter_code
_entity_poly.pdbx_strand_id
1 'polypeptide(L)' 'MMRDVPGTGASLPARGSAIVRVTVVDENGFTHHYAPIETRRDTISAALALLFGLSRVAGE' A
#
# COMPACT_ATOMS: atom_id res chain seq x y z
N MET A 1 -24.04 -14.89 30.72
CA MET A 1 -22.76 -14.16 30.63
C MET A 1 -22.18 -14.43 29.25
N MET A 2 -22.41 -13.52 28.31
CA MET A 2 -22.04 -13.70 26.90
C MET A 2 -20.57 -13.33 26.75
N ARG A 3 -19.73 -14.28 26.32
CA ARG A 3 -18.31 -14.03 26.05
C ARG A 3 -18.21 -13.22 24.75
N ASP A 4 -17.84 -11.96 24.88
CA ASP A 4 -17.41 -11.12 23.77
C ASP A 4 -16.09 -11.69 23.25
N VAL A 5 -16.15 -12.45 22.16
CA VAL A 5 -14.95 -12.89 21.43
C VAL A 5 -14.58 -11.72 20.54
N PRO A 6 -13.39 -11.10 20.67
CA PRO A 6 -12.97 -10.08 19.74
C PRO A 6 -12.82 -10.75 18.36
N GLY A 7 -13.86 -10.64 17.56
CA GLY A 7 -13.78 -10.96 16.15
C GLY A 7 -12.82 -9.94 15.56
N THR A 8 -11.62 -10.37 15.19
CA THR A 8 -10.77 -9.61 14.28
C THR A 8 -11.53 -9.52 12.97
N GLY A 9 -12.47 -8.57 12.89
CA GLY A 9 -13.18 -8.21 11.68
C GLY A 9 -12.13 -7.62 10.75
N ALA A 10 -11.45 -8.48 9.99
CA ALA A 10 -10.63 -8.05 8.88
C ALA A 10 -11.59 -7.32 7.94
N SER A 11 -11.56 -5.99 7.97
CA SER A 11 -12.32 -5.17 7.04
C SER A 11 -11.83 -5.54 5.65
N LEU A 12 -12.68 -6.24 4.90
CA LEU A 12 -12.36 -6.59 3.52
C LEU A 12 -12.41 -5.30 2.70
N PRO A 13 -11.41 -5.03 1.85
CA PRO A 13 -11.46 -3.88 0.97
C PRO A 13 -12.69 -3.97 0.05
N ALA A 14 -13.20 -2.82 -0.37
CA ALA A 14 -14.27 -2.78 -1.35
C ALA A 14 -13.88 -3.54 -2.63
N ARG A 15 -14.88 -4.02 -3.39
CA ARG A 15 -14.63 -4.76 -4.64
C ARG A 15 -13.81 -3.91 -5.61
N GLY A 16 -12.67 -4.44 -6.06
CA GLY A 16 -11.74 -3.74 -6.95
C GLY A 16 -10.72 -2.84 -6.22
N SER A 17 -10.80 -2.75 -4.90
CA SER A 17 -9.82 -2.06 -4.05
C SER A 17 -8.84 -3.05 -3.39
N ALA A 18 -7.80 -2.50 -2.80
CA ALA A 18 -6.86 -3.18 -1.93
C ALA A 18 -6.42 -2.23 -0.81
N ILE A 19 -6.14 -2.80 0.37
CA ILE A 19 -5.46 -2.08 1.45
C ILE A 19 -3.96 -2.17 1.17
N VAL A 20 -3.30 -1.01 1.06
CA VAL A 20 -1.89 -0.87 0.70
C VAL A 20 -1.16 -0.16 1.82
N ARG A 21 0.02 -0.66 2.17
CA ARG A 21 0.98 0.04 3.04
C ARG A 21 2.15 0.50 2.19
N VAL A 22 2.47 1.79 2.25
CA VAL A 22 3.65 2.36 1.58
C VAL A 22 4.81 2.40 2.57
N THR A 23 5.96 1.92 2.13
CA THR A 23 7.22 1.99 2.86
C THR A 23 8.21 2.75 1.99
N VAL A 24 8.81 3.81 2.53
CA VAL A 24 9.84 4.61 1.84
C VAL A 24 11.15 4.46 2.59
N VAL A 25 12.22 4.15 1.88
CA VAL A 25 13.58 4.17 2.40
C VAL A 25 14.26 5.43 1.88
N ASP A 26 14.76 6.27 2.77
CA ASP A 26 15.46 7.50 2.38
C ASP A 26 16.93 7.22 2.01
N GLU A 27 17.64 8.25 1.54
CA GLU A 27 19.06 8.17 1.15
C GLU A 27 19.99 7.75 2.30
N ASN A 28 19.61 8.07 3.54
CA ASN A 28 20.33 7.70 4.76
C ASN A 28 19.97 6.30 5.28
N GLY A 29 19.05 5.60 4.60
CA GLY A 29 18.62 4.23 4.95
C GLY A 29 17.53 4.14 6.02
N PHE A 30 16.92 5.25 6.45
CA PHE A 30 15.79 5.21 7.37
C PHE A 30 14.53 4.76 6.65
N THR A 31 13.81 3.83 7.29
CA THR A 31 12.56 3.28 6.76
C THR A 31 11.37 3.99 7.37
N HIS A 32 10.57 4.64 6.53
CA HIS A 32 9.31 5.29 6.91
C HIS A 32 8.13 4.39 6.52
N HIS A 33 7.35 3.99 7.51
CA HIS A 33 6.11 3.25 7.30
C HIS A 33 4.90 4.19 7.40
N TYR A 34 4.13 4.30 6.32
CA TYR A 34 2.90 5.07 6.31
C TYR A 34 1.72 4.22 6.77
N ALA A 35 0.67 4.89 7.25
CA ALA A 35 -0.59 4.24 7.59
C ALA A 35 -1.16 3.53 6.34
N PRO A 36 -1.77 2.34 6.52
CA PRO A 36 -2.39 1.64 5.41
C PRO A 36 -3.56 2.46 4.84
N ILE A 37 -3.65 2.52 3.52
CA ILE A 37 -4.73 3.18 2.79
C ILE A 37 -5.48 2.16 1.95
N GLU A 38 -6.80 2.31 1.83
CA GLU A 38 -7.56 1.57 0.82
C GLU A 38 -7.55 2.35 -0.49
N THR A 39 -7.18 1.71 -1.59
CA THR A 39 -7.17 2.32 -2.92
C THR A 39 -7.54 1.33 -4.02
N ARG A 40 -7.88 1.83 -5.21
CA ARG A 40 -8.23 0.99 -6.36
C ARG A 40 -6.99 0.29 -6.91
N ARG A 41 -7.15 -0.96 -7.33
CA ARG A 41 -6.04 -1.73 -7.94
C ARG A 41 -5.44 -1.06 -9.18
N ASP A 42 -6.26 -0.42 -9.99
CA ASP A 42 -5.81 0.32 -11.18
C ASP A 42 -4.88 1.48 -10.81
N THR A 43 -5.20 2.22 -9.75
CA THR A 43 -4.33 3.28 -9.21
C THR A 43 -2.99 2.73 -8.74
N ILE A 44 -2.97 1.54 -8.13
CA ILE A 44 -1.71 0.88 -7.73
C ILE A 44 -0.88 0.53 -8.97
N SER A 45 -1.50 -0.06 -10.00
CA SER A 45 -0.83 -0.40 -11.26
C SER A 45 -0.24 0.84 -11.93
N ALA A 46 -0.98 1.95 -11.99
CA ALA A 46 -0.50 3.22 -12.53
C ALA A 46 0.66 3.80 -11.70
N ALA A 47 0.57 3.77 -10.37
CA ALA A 47 1.63 4.25 -9.50
C ALA A 47 2.93 3.44 -9.65
N LEU A 48 2.84 2.11 -9.76
CA LEU A 48 3.99 1.24 -10.03
C LEU A 48 4.59 1.52 -11.41
N ALA A 49 3.74 1.74 -12.43
CA ALA A 49 4.21 2.09 -13.77
C ALA A 49 4.94 3.44 -13.79
N LEU A 50 4.52 4.44 -12.99
CA LEU A 50 5.25 5.68 -12.85
C LEU A 50 6.61 5.45 -12.18
N LEU A 51 6.64 4.75 -11.04
CA LEU A 51 7.88 4.49 -10.30
C LEU A 51 8.93 3.73 -11.13
N PHE A 52 8.52 2.66 -11.81
CA PHE A 52 9.44 1.81 -12.58
C PHE A 52 9.59 2.24 -14.04
N GLY A 53 8.63 2.99 -14.59
CA GLY A 53 8.70 3.59 -15.92
C GLY A 53 9.64 4.79 -15.98
N LEU A 54 9.62 5.66 -14.95
CA LEU A 54 10.60 6.74 -14.80
C LEU A 54 12.01 6.20 -14.56
N SER A 55 12.15 5.05 -13.89
CA SER A 55 13.46 4.42 -13.64
C SER A 55 14.20 3.98 -14.91
N ARG A 56 13.53 3.85 -16.06
CA ARG A 56 14.19 3.57 -17.35
C ARG A 56 14.75 4.80 -18.05
N VAL A 57 14.28 6.00 -17.69
CA VAL A 57 14.71 7.26 -18.32
C VAL A 57 15.92 7.87 -17.59
N ALA A 58 16.14 7.54 -16.32
CA ALA A 58 17.23 8.08 -15.51
C ALA A 58 18.56 7.29 -15.61
N GLY A 59 18.66 6.33 -16.54
CA GLY A 59 19.81 5.44 -16.71
C GLY A 59 20.53 5.54 -18.05
N GLU A 60 20.28 6.59 -18.85
CA GLU A 60 21.01 6.89 -20.10
C GLU A 60 21.82 8.19 -19.99
#